data_AF-Q60CC3-F1
#
_entry.id   AF-Q60CC3-F1
#
_cell.length_a   1.000
_cell.length_b   1.000
_cell.length_c   1.000
_cell.angle_alpha   90.00
_cell.angle_beta   90.00
_cell.angle_gamma   90.00
#
_symmetry.space_group_name_H-M   'P 1'
#
loop_
_entity.id
_entity.type
_entity.pdbx_description
1 polymer ?
#
loop_
_entity_poly.entity_id
_entity_poly.type
_entity_poly.pdbx_seq_one_letter_code
_entity_poly.pdbx_strand_id
1 'polypeptide(L)'
;MRIVTRVAALAITAALAGCTSLKPAANDPAARLSAEAQTRLRAGDFSGAGQLYEKAGGISNVPDYFRLRAADAYLRAGDSATSRRVLGSVDPRRLDADDHILYGLLNARIDLNAGRAREAMAKLDSLDYSQMTLAQKGHYHTLRASAYNQLGNMVESARERIAAGPLLSSPEAVQKNNEAIFDALSRVPDPVLEQQSEAATGVFEGWVALARAVRQTTPDQRAQAIAEWNARYPSHPARGAFADSLMRRSDRAAAEPPTTAMPAAETSATVQITPLAEPGGSRSAPVVAVLLPLSGTYAAPAQAIRTGIDAAHDADTAQNKPALRFYDTQAGDVPALYRKALAEGATQVIGPLLKEDVAALANIGDMATPVLALNENPGVSADRLFQFGLTPEQEVEQVAASARMDNRHTALMIAPSSAYGQRVANHFSDYWRQTGGRIAAAKTYTAGGNDYSTLLEDVALLVGQGGQTTPVPYENVADFIFLAADEHDGRIIKPYLESLGVDLPVYAMSSLYSGEPDPGLGRELNGVVFCDIPWLLDETAGDALSERALEAKVVQTPQDYRRLIAMGIDAYRLAGRLDELHSGGRFEGATGILTVGEGNRIHRQLSCARFEGNSPRLIGRAPSL
;
A
#
# COMPACT_ATOMS: atom_id res chain seq x y z
N MET A 1 -85.55 0.31 4.99
CA MET A 1 -86.30 -0.31 6.11
C MET A 1 -85.31 -1.17 6.90
N ARG A 2 -84.75 -0.61 7.99
CA ARG A 2 -84.79 -1.10 9.40
C ARG A 2 -84.34 -2.57 9.60
N ILE A 3 -83.11 -2.80 10.13
CA ILE A 3 -82.71 -3.17 11.53
C ILE A 3 -83.24 -4.58 11.93
N VAL A 4 -82.45 -5.59 12.34
CA VAL A 4 -81.94 -5.91 13.71
C VAL A 4 -81.02 -7.17 13.58
N THR A 5 -79.71 -7.09 13.86
CA THR A 5 -78.99 -7.55 15.10
C THR A 5 -78.92 -9.07 15.34
N ARG A 6 -77.70 -9.65 15.40
CA ARG A 6 -77.17 -10.37 16.59
C ARG A 6 -75.69 -10.74 16.46
N VAL A 7 -74.97 -10.34 17.50
CA VAL A 7 -73.57 -10.60 17.82
C VAL A 7 -73.42 -12.04 18.31
N ALA A 8 -72.42 -12.76 17.81
CA ALA A 8 -71.85 -13.93 18.46
C ALA A 8 -70.33 -13.85 18.32
N ALA A 9 -69.68 -13.63 19.47
CA ALA A 9 -68.24 -13.56 19.61
C ALA A 9 -67.61 -14.95 19.39
N LEU A 10 -66.70 -15.06 18.41
CA LEU A 10 -65.71 -16.12 18.38
C LEU A 10 -64.37 -15.49 18.77
N ALA A 11 -63.93 -15.79 19.99
CA ALA A 11 -62.57 -15.51 20.42
C ALA A 11 -61.61 -16.45 19.69
N ILE A 12 -61.06 -16.00 18.58
CA ILE A 12 -59.87 -16.60 17.97
C ILE A 12 -58.68 -15.98 18.68
N THR A 13 -58.08 -16.74 19.58
CA THR A 13 -56.75 -16.48 20.13
C THR A 13 -55.74 -16.54 18.99
N ALA A 14 -55.53 -15.40 18.34
CA ALA A 14 -54.36 -15.19 17.50
C ALA A 14 -53.14 -15.18 18.43
N ALA A 15 -52.39 -16.28 18.43
CA ALA A 15 -51.01 -16.27 18.90
C ALA A 15 -50.24 -15.30 17.99
N LEU A 16 -50.11 -14.04 18.44
CA LEU A 16 -49.15 -13.09 17.90
C LEU A 16 -47.77 -13.67 18.18
N ALA A 17 -47.24 -14.46 17.24
CA ALA A 17 -45.80 -14.62 17.09
C ALA A 17 -45.27 -13.23 16.72
N GLY A 18 -44.95 -12.44 17.74
CA GLY A 18 -44.34 -11.13 17.56
C GLY A 18 -42.99 -11.32 16.92
N CYS A 19 -42.83 -10.86 15.66
CA CYS A 19 -41.52 -10.55 15.12
C CYS A 19 -40.94 -9.39 15.93
N THR A 20 -40.29 -9.71 17.06
CA THR A 20 -39.49 -8.76 17.81
C THR A 20 -38.29 -8.37 16.96
N SER A 21 -38.30 -7.15 16.42
CA SER A 21 -37.12 -6.52 15.84
C SER A 21 -36.00 -6.54 16.89
N LEU A 22 -34.83 -7.11 16.55
CA LEU A 22 -33.64 -7.11 17.41
C LEU A 22 -32.98 -5.72 17.51
N LYS A 23 -33.58 -4.68 16.92
CA LYS A 23 -33.12 -3.29 17.04
C LYS A 23 -33.62 -2.67 18.35
N PRO A 24 -32.78 -1.94 19.10
CA PRO A 24 -33.19 -1.30 20.34
C PRO A 24 -34.27 -0.23 20.11
N ALA A 25 -35.16 -0.07 21.08
CA ALA A 25 -36.22 0.94 21.03
C ALA A 25 -35.62 2.36 21.05
N ALA A 26 -36.26 3.32 20.38
CA ALA A 26 -35.72 4.68 20.19
C ALA A 26 -35.41 5.46 21.49
N ASN A 27 -35.99 5.07 22.62
CA ASN A 27 -35.78 5.69 23.94
C ASN A 27 -34.70 5.01 24.80
N ASP A 28 -34.01 3.98 24.28
CA ASP A 28 -32.92 3.26 24.96
C ASP A 28 -31.64 4.13 24.99
N PRO A 29 -30.94 4.29 26.14
CA PRO A 29 -29.61 4.87 26.19
C PRO A 29 -28.62 4.30 25.14
N ALA A 30 -28.70 3.01 24.81
CA ALA A 30 -27.90 2.38 23.76
C ALA A 30 -28.23 2.93 22.36
N ALA A 31 -29.49 3.32 22.10
CA ALA A 31 -29.90 3.91 20.83
C ALA A 31 -29.28 5.30 20.60
N ARG A 32 -29.07 6.08 21.68
CA ARG A 32 -28.36 7.37 21.59
C ARG A 32 -26.88 7.19 21.23
N LEU A 33 -26.20 6.25 21.89
CA LEU A 33 -24.81 5.92 21.56
C LEU A 33 -24.68 5.39 20.13
N SER A 34 -25.65 4.58 19.68
CA SER A 34 -25.75 4.11 18.29
C SER A 34 -25.87 5.26 17.30
N ALA A 35 -26.71 6.26 17.59
CA ALA A 35 -26.90 7.43 16.73
C ALA A 35 -25.62 8.29 16.66
N GLU A 36 -24.94 8.49 17.79
CA GLU A 36 -23.64 9.18 17.80
C GLU A 36 -22.60 8.38 17.00
N ALA A 37 -22.55 7.06 17.16
CA ALA A 37 -21.65 6.19 16.40
C ALA A 37 -21.90 6.32 14.89
N GLN A 38 -23.16 6.38 14.44
CA GLN A 38 -23.50 6.61 13.03
C GLN A 38 -23.02 7.98 12.52
N THR A 39 -23.11 9.03 13.33
CA THR A 39 -22.55 10.35 12.99
C THR A 39 -21.04 10.26 12.79
N ARG A 40 -20.34 9.55 13.68
CA ARG A 40 -18.89 9.32 13.57
C ARG A 40 -18.51 8.51 12.34
N LEU A 41 -19.28 7.47 12.00
CA LEU A 41 -19.10 6.71 10.76
C LEU A 41 -19.21 7.59 9.51
N ARG A 42 -20.13 8.56 9.50
CA ARG A 42 -20.29 9.51 8.38
C ARG A 42 -19.15 10.53 8.31
N ALA A 43 -18.59 10.89 9.46
CA ALA A 43 -17.44 11.78 9.57
C ALA A 43 -16.09 11.07 9.33
N GLY A 44 -16.07 9.74 9.13
CA GLY A 44 -14.84 8.96 8.94
C GLY A 44 -14.13 8.52 10.22
N ASP A 45 -14.64 8.87 11.41
CA ASP A 45 -14.11 8.38 12.70
C ASP A 45 -14.63 6.96 13.00
N PHE A 46 -14.06 5.97 12.32
CA PHE A 46 -14.47 4.57 12.46
C PHE A 46 -14.07 3.95 13.80
N SER A 47 -12.90 4.32 14.33
CA SER A 47 -12.45 3.83 15.65
C SER A 47 -13.35 4.36 16.77
N GLY A 48 -13.67 5.66 16.78
CA GLY A 48 -14.59 6.25 17.75
C GLY A 48 -16.00 5.69 17.63
N ALA A 49 -16.48 5.43 16.41
CA ALA A 49 -17.75 4.73 16.20
C ALA A 49 -17.74 3.32 16.79
N GLY A 50 -16.66 2.56 16.61
CA GLY A 50 -16.48 1.23 17.20
C GLY A 50 -16.57 1.24 18.72
N GLN A 51 -15.89 2.20 19.37
CA GLN A 51 -15.93 2.38 20.82
C GLN A 51 -17.34 2.72 21.33
N LEU A 52 -18.08 3.58 20.61
CA LEU A 52 -19.46 3.91 20.96
C LEU A 52 -20.40 2.72 20.82
N TYR A 53 -20.21 1.88 19.80
CA TYR A 53 -20.96 0.64 19.66
C TYR A 53 -20.63 -0.38 20.74
N GLU A 54 -19.36 -0.53 21.15
CA GLU A 54 -19.02 -1.39 22.29
C GLU A 54 -19.67 -0.90 23.59
N LYS A 55 -19.67 0.42 23.83
CA LYS A 55 -20.39 1.03 24.98
C LYS A 55 -21.89 0.76 24.91
N ALA A 56 -22.50 0.90 23.73
CA ALA A 56 -23.91 0.61 23.51
C ALA A 56 -24.22 -0.87 23.79
N GLY A 57 -23.36 -1.78 23.32
CA GLY A 57 -23.48 -3.21 23.60
C GLY A 57 -23.35 -3.56 25.08
N GLY A 58 -22.56 -2.81 25.85
CA GLY A 58 -22.39 -3.01 27.29
C GLY A 58 -23.63 -2.68 28.13
N ILE A 59 -24.55 -1.84 27.61
CA ILE A 59 -25.75 -1.40 28.33
C ILE A 59 -27.07 -1.86 27.67
N SER A 60 -27.00 -2.51 26.50
CA SER A 60 -28.17 -2.93 25.74
C SER A 60 -28.63 -4.35 26.08
N ASN A 61 -29.92 -4.62 25.87
CA ASN A 61 -30.50 -5.96 25.88
C ASN A 61 -30.21 -6.76 24.60
N VAL A 62 -29.65 -6.13 23.56
CA VAL A 62 -29.23 -6.76 22.29
C VAL A 62 -27.72 -6.53 22.05
N PRO A 63 -26.84 -7.07 22.91
CA PRO A 63 -25.41 -6.76 22.86
C PRO A 63 -24.73 -7.20 21.56
N ASP A 64 -25.18 -8.31 20.97
CA ASP A 64 -24.57 -8.90 19.76
C ASP A 64 -24.83 -8.06 18.51
N TYR A 65 -26.01 -7.41 18.42
CA TYR A 65 -26.33 -6.40 17.41
C TYR A 65 -25.29 -5.27 17.40
N PHE A 66 -24.89 -4.80 18.58
CA PHE A 66 -23.93 -3.72 18.71
C PHE A 66 -22.48 -4.17 18.49
N ARG A 67 -22.12 -5.36 18.97
CA ARG A 67 -20.81 -5.95 18.73
C ARG A 67 -20.51 -6.14 17.24
N LEU A 68 -21.50 -6.55 16.44
CA LEU A 68 -21.34 -6.64 14.99
C LEU A 68 -21.00 -5.29 14.34
N ARG A 69 -21.71 -4.23 14.73
CA ARG A 69 -21.47 -2.87 14.22
C ARG A 69 -20.15 -2.28 14.71
N ALA A 70 -19.75 -2.60 15.94
CA ALA A 70 -18.42 -2.29 16.44
C ALA A 70 -17.33 -3.00 15.61
N ALA A 71 -17.50 -4.30 15.36
CA ALA A 71 -16.56 -5.09 14.57
C ALA A 71 -16.42 -4.58 13.12
N ASP A 72 -17.54 -4.21 12.48
CA ASP A 72 -17.54 -3.54 11.16
C ASP A 72 -16.79 -2.20 11.20
N ALA A 73 -17.09 -1.35 12.18
CA ALA A 73 -16.42 -0.07 12.36
C ALA A 73 -14.90 -0.23 12.55
N TYR A 74 -14.46 -1.18 13.38
CA TYR A 74 -13.03 -1.46 13.57
C TYR A 74 -12.35 -1.98 12.29
N LEU A 75 -13.02 -2.82 11.49
CA LEU A 75 -12.49 -3.24 10.19
C LEU A 75 -12.34 -2.08 9.21
N ARG A 76 -13.28 -1.14 9.22
CA ARG A 76 -13.20 0.10 8.42
C ARG A 76 -12.09 1.04 8.90
N ALA A 77 -11.76 0.99 10.20
CA ALA A 77 -10.59 1.65 10.79
C ALA A 77 -9.25 0.93 10.52
N GLY A 78 -9.27 -0.26 9.90
CA GLY A 78 -8.07 -1.08 9.68
C GLY A 78 -7.66 -1.92 10.90
N ASP A 79 -8.39 -1.85 12.02
CA ASP A 79 -8.11 -2.60 13.25
C ASP A 79 -8.76 -3.99 13.22
N SER A 80 -8.13 -4.89 12.47
CA SER A 80 -8.57 -6.28 12.34
C SER A 80 -8.44 -7.07 13.65
N ALA A 81 -7.54 -6.68 14.56
CA ALA A 81 -7.31 -7.37 15.82
C ALA A 81 -8.45 -7.12 16.80
N THR A 82 -8.83 -5.85 16.98
CA THR A 82 -9.97 -5.48 17.83
C THR A 82 -11.27 -6.00 17.24
N SER A 83 -11.46 -5.89 15.92
CA SER A 83 -12.65 -6.45 15.26
C SER A 83 -12.79 -7.96 15.53
N ARG A 84 -11.71 -8.74 15.39
CA ARG A 84 -11.70 -10.18 15.69
C ARG A 84 -12.05 -10.47 17.15
N ARG A 85 -11.49 -9.71 18.10
CA ARG A 85 -11.80 -9.84 19.54
C ARG A 85 -13.30 -9.60 19.79
N VAL A 86 -13.86 -8.53 19.26
CA VAL A 86 -15.27 -8.17 19.43
C VAL A 86 -16.17 -9.22 18.78
N LEU A 87 -15.86 -9.63 17.55
CA LEU A 87 -16.64 -10.61 16.79
C LEU A 87 -16.61 -12.00 17.44
N GLY A 88 -15.51 -12.37 18.10
CA GLY A 88 -15.39 -13.61 18.87
C GLY A 88 -16.29 -13.67 20.12
N SER A 89 -16.85 -12.55 20.56
CA SER A 89 -17.80 -12.48 21.68
C SER A 89 -19.28 -12.51 21.27
N VAL A 90 -19.56 -12.53 19.96
CA VAL A 90 -20.91 -12.62 19.39
C VAL A 90 -21.40 -14.07 19.43
N ASP A 91 -22.61 -14.32 19.96
CA ASP A 91 -23.28 -15.63 19.84
C ASP A 91 -24.10 -15.68 18.54
N PRO A 92 -23.68 -16.42 17.49
CA PRO A 92 -24.35 -16.39 16.19
C PRO A 92 -25.79 -16.90 16.20
N ARG A 93 -26.18 -17.66 17.24
CA ARG A 93 -27.53 -18.21 17.40
C ARG A 93 -28.56 -17.16 17.82
N ARG A 94 -28.11 -15.99 18.24
CA ARG A 94 -28.95 -14.86 18.68
C ARG A 94 -29.17 -13.81 17.60
N LEU A 95 -28.52 -13.97 16.46
CA LEU A 95 -28.60 -13.02 15.34
C LEU A 95 -29.87 -13.27 14.51
N ASP A 96 -30.43 -12.20 13.96
CA ASP A 96 -31.40 -12.33 12.87
C ASP A 96 -30.68 -12.70 11.56
N ALA A 97 -31.45 -12.93 10.49
CA ALA A 97 -30.90 -13.36 9.20
C ALA A 97 -29.91 -12.34 8.61
N ASP A 98 -30.21 -11.04 8.72
CA ASP A 98 -29.38 -9.98 8.17
C ASP A 98 -28.05 -9.86 8.94
N ASP A 99 -28.12 -9.86 10.27
CA ASP A 99 -26.95 -9.78 11.14
C ASP A 99 -26.11 -11.08 11.06
N HIS A 100 -26.73 -12.24 10.77
CA HIS A 100 -26.00 -13.50 10.52
C HIS A 100 -25.19 -13.45 9.21
N ILE A 101 -25.76 -12.87 8.14
CA ILE A 101 -25.02 -12.61 6.89
C ILE A 101 -23.85 -11.66 7.16
N LEU A 102 -24.10 -10.54 7.87
CA LEU A 102 -23.06 -9.58 8.22
C LEU A 102 -21.94 -10.25 9.04
N TYR A 103 -22.28 -11.06 10.04
CA TYR A 103 -21.31 -11.84 10.82
C TYR A 103 -20.42 -12.71 9.93
N GLY A 104 -21.00 -13.41 8.95
CA GLY A 104 -20.27 -14.21 7.98
C GLY A 104 -19.32 -13.40 7.11
N LEU A 105 -19.80 -12.28 6.55
CA LEU A 105 -19.02 -11.37 5.72
C LEU A 105 -17.84 -10.76 6.50
N LEU A 106 -18.05 -10.32 7.74
CA LEU A 106 -16.99 -9.77 8.60
C LEU A 106 -15.94 -10.83 8.94
N ASN A 107 -16.34 -12.06 9.25
CA ASN A 107 -15.41 -13.16 9.50
C ASN A 107 -14.57 -13.51 8.26
N ALA A 108 -15.20 -13.54 7.08
CA ALA A 108 -14.48 -13.77 5.82
C ALA A 108 -13.49 -12.62 5.53
N ARG A 109 -13.88 -11.36 5.79
CA ARG A 109 -12.98 -10.21 5.65
C ARG A 109 -11.77 -10.30 6.60
N ILE A 110 -11.99 -10.71 7.86
CA ILE A 110 -10.92 -10.89 8.85
C ILE A 110 -9.93 -11.99 8.42
N ASP A 111 -10.42 -13.05 7.77
CA ASP A 111 -9.57 -14.10 7.22
C ASP A 111 -8.78 -13.63 6.01
N LEU A 112 -9.40 -12.91 5.08
CA LEU A 112 -8.71 -12.33 3.92
C LEU A 112 -7.63 -11.33 4.33
N ASN A 113 -7.91 -10.49 5.33
CA ASN A 113 -6.91 -9.58 5.89
C ASN A 113 -5.72 -10.31 6.53
N ALA A 114 -5.88 -11.59 6.86
CA ALA A 114 -4.86 -12.44 7.46
C ALA A 114 -4.34 -13.52 6.49
N GLY A 115 -4.56 -13.38 5.17
CA GLY A 115 -4.08 -14.32 4.15
C GLY A 115 -4.79 -15.68 4.11
N ARG A 116 -5.83 -15.89 4.93
CA ARG A 116 -6.60 -17.15 5.03
C ARG A 116 -7.70 -17.23 3.98
N ALA A 117 -7.31 -17.20 2.72
CA ALA A 117 -8.25 -17.09 1.60
C ALA A 117 -9.18 -18.31 1.44
N ARG A 118 -8.70 -19.52 1.78
CA ARG A 118 -9.53 -20.75 1.70
C ARG A 118 -10.61 -20.76 2.77
N GLU A 119 -10.25 -20.38 4.00
CA GLU A 119 -11.17 -20.27 5.14
C GLU A 119 -12.21 -19.17 4.89
N ALA A 120 -11.77 -18.03 4.35
CA ALA A 120 -12.67 -16.98 3.90
C ALA A 120 -13.65 -17.48 2.84
N MET A 121 -13.17 -18.21 1.83
CA MET A 121 -14.03 -18.77 0.79
C MET A 121 -15.06 -19.75 1.38
N ALA A 122 -14.64 -20.68 2.24
CA ALA A 122 -15.56 -21.61 2.90
C ALA A 122 -16.64 -20.90 3.72
N LYS A 123 -16.28 -19.82 4.42
CA LYS A 123 -17.23 -18.97 5.15
C LYS A 123 -18.21 -18.28 4.20
N LEU A 124 -17.73 -17.74 3.08
CA LEU A 124 -18.57 -17.11 2.07
C LEU A 124 -19.53 -18.14 1.44
N ASP A 125 -19.04 -19.31 1.07
CA ASP A 125 -19.84 -20.41 0.49
C ASP A 125 -20.96 -20.90 1.41
N SER A 126 -20.80 -20.74 2.72
CA SER A 126 -21.83 -21.13 3.70
C SER A 126 -22.99 -20.12 3.82
N LEU A 127 -22.85 -18.91 3.26
CA LEU A 127 -23.88 -17.87 3.37
C LEU A 127 -24.99 -18.09 2.35
N ASP A 128 -26.23 -17.88 2.78
CA ASP A 128 -27.39 -17.91 1.88
C ASP A 128 -27.44 -16.64 1.03
N TYR A 129 -26.86 -16.72 -0.17
CA TYR A 129 -26.83 -15.65 -1.16
C TYR A 129 -28.24 -15.14 -1.54
N SER A 130 -29.27 -15.98 -1.46
CA SER A 130 -30.64 -15.62 -1.86
C SER A 130 -31.27 -14.57 -0.92
N GLN A 131 -30.91 -14.60 0.36
CA GLN A 131 -31.43 -13.71 1.39
C GLN A 131 -30.68 -12.37 1.48
N MET A 132 -29.56 -12.22 0.75
CA MET A 132 -28.74 -11.01 0.80
C MET A 132 -29.42 -9.82 0.08
N THR A 133 -29.35 -8.65 0.70
CA THR A 133 -29.62 -7.35 0.07
C THR A 133 -28.63 -7.08 -1.07
N LEU A 134 -28.97 -6.14 -1.97
CA LEU A 134 -28.07 -5.77 -3.09
C LEU A 134 -26.69 -5.33 -2.62
N ALA A 135 -26.63 -4.53 -1.55
CA ALA A 135 -25.37 -4.07 -0.96
C ALA A 135 -24.54 -5.24 -0.39
N GLN A 136 -25.19 -6.18 0.30
CA GLN A 136 -24.52 -7.38 0.81
C GLN A 136 -24.02 -8.27 -0.33
N LYS A 137 -24.77 -8.43 -1.43
CA LYS A 137 -24.32 -9.17 -2.62
C LYS A 137 -23.09 -8.53 -3.25
N GLY A 138 -23.05 -7.21 -3.36
CA GLY A 138 -21.88 -6.49 -3.85
C GLY A 138 -20.65 -6.71 -2.97
N HIS A 139 -20.83 -6.65 -1.65
CA HIS A 139 -19.75 -6.92 -0.70
C HIS A 139 -19.28 -8.38 -0.76
N TYR A 140 -20.21 -9.34 -0.81
CA TYR A 140 -19.96 -10.76 -0.97
C TYR A 140 -19.08 -11.06 -2.19
N HIS A 141 -19.46 -10.57 -3.37
CA HIS A 141 -18.68 -10.74 -4.59
C HIS A 141 -17.29 -10.10 -4.49
N THR A 142 -17.19 -8.93 -3.84
CA THR A 142 -15.90 -8.27 -3.62
C THR A 142 -14.96 -9.10 -2.72
N LEU A 143 -15.49 -9.75 -1.69
CA LEU A 143 -14.73 -10.64 -0.81
C LEU A 143 -14.32 -11.93 -1.54
N ARG A 144 -15.22 -12.55 -2.31
CA ARG A 144 -14.89 -13.74 -3.12
C ARG A 144 -13.83 -13.45 -4.17
N ALA A 145 -13.94 -12.31 -4.86
CA ALA A 145 -12.91 -11.85 -5.78
C ALA A 145 -11.55 -11.74 -5.10
N SER A 146 -11.52 -11.13 -3.91
CA SER A 146 -10.30 -11.00 -3.13
C SER A 146 -9.75 -12.37 -2.70
N ALA A 147 -10.62 -13.31 -2.32
CA ALA A 147 -10.24 -14.68 -1.99
C ALA A 147 -9.63 -15.39 -3.21
N TYR A 148 -10.27 -15.35 -4.38
CA TYR A 148 -9.72 -15.94 -5.60
C TYR A 148 -8.39 -15.31 -6.02
N ASN A 149 -8.24 -13.99 -5.88
CA ASN A 149 -6.99 -13.30 -6.16
C ASN A 149 -5.85 -13.82 -5.26
N GLN A 150 -6.09 -13.92 -3.94
CA GLN A 150 -5.11 -14.47 -2.99
C GLN A 150 -4.80 -15.96 -3.26
N LEU A 151 -5.73 -16.71 -3.85
CA LEU A 151 -5.55 -18.11 -4.25
C LEU A 151 -4.90 -18.29 -5.64
N GLY A 152 -4.59 -17.20 -6.35
CA GLY A 152 -4.01 -17.24 -7.70
C GLY A 152 -5.03 -17.47 -8.83
N ASN A 153 -6.32 -17.55 -8.52
CA ASN A 153 -7.40 -17.80 -9.48
C ASN A 153 -7.86 -16.49 -10.13
N MET A 154 -7.00 -15.91 -10.97
CA MET A 154 -7.18 -14.55 -11.49
C MET A 154 -8.42 -14.39 -12.39
N VAL A 155 -8.77 -15.40 -13.19
CA VAL A 155 -9.99 -15.38 -14.02
C VAL A 155 -11.24 -15.32 -13.15
N GLU A 156 -11.32 -16.16 -12.11
CA GLU A 156 -12.45 -16.17 -11.18
C GLU A 156 -12.51 -14.89 -10.35
N SER A 157 -11.36 -14.34 -9.95
CA SER A 157 -11.30 -13.01 -9.35
C SER A 157 -11.93 -11.95 -10.25
N ALA A 158 -11.65 -11.96 -11.56
CA ALA A 158 -12.24 -11.01 -12.49
C ALA A 158 -13.75 -11.23 -12.65
N ARG A 159 -14.21 -12.47 -12.75
CA ARG A 159 -15.65 -12.82 -12.86
C ARG A 159 -16.45 -12.34 -11.65
N GLU A 160 -15.95 -12.58 -10.44
CA GLU A 160 -16.60 -12.11 -9.21
C GLU A 160 -16.67 -10.58 -9.15
N ARG A 161 -15.62 -9.87 -9.57
CA ARG A 161 -15.66 -8.39 -9.65
C ARG A 161 -16.63 -7.87 -10.70
N ILE A 162 -16.76 -8.56 -11.83
CA ILE A 162 -17.76 -8.23 -12.85
C ILE A 162 -19.18 -8.41 -12.29
N ALA A 163 -19.42 -9.47 -11.51
CA ALA A 163 -20.69 -9.67 -10.80
C ALA A 163 -20.93 -8.59 -9.73
N ALA A 164 -19.89 -8.10 -9.05
CA ALA A 164 -19.99 -7.00 -8.10
C ALA A 164 -20.37 -5.67 -8.78
N GLY A 165 -19.87 -5.40 -9.99
CA GLY A 165 -19.98 -4.10 -10.66
C GLY A 165 -21.37 -3.46 -10.65
N PRO A 166 -22.43 -4.15 -11.11
CA PRO A 166 -23.81 -3.63 -11.11
C PRO A 166 -24.41 -3.37 -9.71
N LEU A 167 -23.77 -3.88 -8.66
CA LEU A 167 -24.22 -3.79 -7.27
C LEU A 167 -23.52 -2.64 -6.51
N LEU A 168 -22.51 -2.00 -7.13
CA LEU A 168 -21.78 -0.88 -6.55
C LEU A 168 -22.53 0.44 -6.78
N SER A 169 -22.60 1.28 -5.75
CA SER A 169 -23.46 2.47 -5.75
C SER A 169 -22.72 3.79 -6.03
N SER A 170 -21.40 3.83 -5.90
CA SER A 170 -20.61 5.06 -6.13
C SER A 170 -19.74 4.94 -7.40
N PRO A 171 -19.57 6.02 -8.18
CA PRO A 171 -18.68 6.04 -9.35
C PRO A 171 -17.25 5.64 -9.00
N GLU A 172 -16.75 6.06 -7.83
CA GLU A 172 -15.43 5.70 -7.33
C GLU A 172 -15.29 4.19 -7.06
N ALA A 173 -16.29 3.56 -6.44
CA ALA A 173 -16.27 2.12 -6.20
C ALA A 173 -16.30 1.34 -7.52
N VAL A 174 -17.09 1.80 -8.50
CA VAL A 174 -17.12 1.22 -9.85
C VAL A 174 -15.75 1.33 -10.52
N GLN A 175 -15.10 2.51 -10.44
CA GLN A 175 -13.77 2.74 -10.99
C GLN A 175 -12.72 1.82 -10.36
N LYS A 176 -12.65 1.74 -9.02
CA LYS A 176 -11.75 0.82 -8.30
C LYS A 176 -12.00 -0.64 -8.65
N ASN A 177 -13.27 -1.01 -8.84
CA ASN A 177 -13.63 -2.36 -9.25
C ASN A 177 -13.17 -2.66 -10.69
N ASN A 178 -13.33 -1.71 -11.61
CA ASN A 178 -12.85 -1.80 -12.99
C ASN A 178 -11.32 -1.98 -13.06
N GLU A 179 -10.58 -1.20 -12.28
CA GLU A 179 -9.13 -1.34 -12.15
C GLU A 179 -8.73 -2.73 -11.66
N ALA A 180 -9.42 -3.24 -10.64
CA ALA A 180 -9.13 -4.55 -10.08
C ALA A 180 -9.55 -5.73 -10.99
N ILE A 181 -10.55 -5.55 -11.87
CA ILE A 181 -10.86 -6.52 -12.94
C ILE A 181 -9.71 -6.56 -13.93
N PHE A 182 -9.29 -5.40 -14.42
CA PHE A 182 -8.23 -5.29 -15.41
C PHE A 182 -6.90 -5.82 -14.88
N ASP A 183 -6.55 -5.50 -13.64
CA ASP A 183 -5.36 -5.99 -12.97
C ASP A 183 -5.36 -7.53 -12.86
N ALA A 184 -6.47 -8.13 -12.45
CA ALA A 184 -6.59 -9.58 -12.39
C ALA A 184 -6.39 -10.21 -13.77
N LEU A 185 -7.06 -9.71 -14.81
CA LEU A 185 -6.91 -10.23 -16.18
C LEU A 185 -5.51 -9.98 -16.75
N SER A 186 -4.86 -8.89 -16.37
CA SER A 186 -3.48 -8.57 -16.79
C SER A 186 -2.45 -9.55 -16.24
N ARG A 187 -2.77 -10.31 -15.19
CA ARG A 187 -1.92 -11.38 -14.64
C ARG A 187 -2.22 -12.76 -15.24
N VAL A 188 -3.26 -12.90 -16.07
CA VAL A 188 -3.61 -14.18 -16.73
C VAL A 188 -2.70 -14.40 -17.94
N PRO A 189 -2.04 -15.57 -18.11
CA PRO A 189 -1.22 -15.86 -19.28
C PRO A 189 -1.98 -15.78 -20.61
N ASP A 190 -1.33 -15.37 -21.71
CA ASP A 190 -1.97 -15.18 -23.02
C ASP A 190 -2.72 -16.43 -23.54
N PRO A 191 -2.17 -17.66 -23.46
CA PRO A 191 -2.90 -18.86 -23.91
C PRO A 191 -4.21 -19.07 -23.14
N VAL A 192 -4.23 -18.70 -21.85
CA VAL A 192 -5.42 -18.80 -21.01
C VAL A 192 -6.41 -17.70 -21.38
N LEU A 193 -5.96 -16.46 -21.62
CA LEU A 193 -6.85 -15.39 -22.08
C LEU A 193 -7.48 -15.69 -23.44
N GLU A 194 -6.73 -16.30 -24.36
CA GLU A 194 -7.24 -16.72 -25.66
C GLU A 194 -8.33 -17.78 -25.51
N GLN A 195 -8.07 -18.83 -24.73
CA GLN A 195 -9.07 -19.85 -24.39
C GLN A 195 -10.31 -19.22 -23.73
N GLN A 196 -10.13 -18.30 -22.78
CA GLN A 196 -11.26 -17.61 -22.14
C GLN A 196 -12.04 -16.75 -23.14
N SER A 197 -11.36 -16.15 -24.13
CA SER A 197 -11.98 -15.31 -25.16
C SER A 197 -12.93 -16.09 -26.06
N GLU A 198 -12.64 -17.36 -26.36
CA GLU A 198 -13.49 -18.22 -27.19
C GLU A 198 -14.81 -18.61 -26.51
N ALA A 199 -14.79 -18.71 -25.18
CA ALA A 199 -15.94 -19.07 -24.35
C ALA A 199 -16.65 -17.87 -23.70
N ALA A 200 -16.08 -16.66 -23.82
CA ALA A 200 -16.60 -15.48 -23.15
C ALA A 200 -17.85 -14.93 -23.83
N THR A 201 -18.76 -14.40 -23.04
CA THR A 201 -19.95 -13.69 -23.51
C THR A 201 -20.20 -12.44 -22.66
N GLY A 202 -20.88 -11.45 -23.23
CA GLY A 202 -21.36 -10.26 -22.52
C GLY A 202 -20.23 -9.38 -21.97
N VAL A 203 -20.37 -8.91 -20.72
CA VAL A 203 -19.40 -8.00 -20.09
C VAL A 203 -18.03 -8.66 -19.89
N PHE A 204 -17.98 -9.96 -19.65
CA PHE A 204 -16.70 -10.67 -19.48
C PHE A 204 -15.90 -10.74 -20.80
N GLU A 205 -16.60 -10.93 -21.92
CA GLU A 205 -15.97 -10.89 -23.26
C GLU A 205 -15.30 -9.55 -23.51
N GLY A 206 -15.99 -8.44 -23.18
CA GLY A 206 -15.43 -7.09 -23.30
C GLY A 206 -14.16 -6.92 -22.47
N TRP A 207 -14.14 -7.37 -21.22
CA TRP A 207 -12.95 -7.28 -20.37
C TRP A 207 -11.76 -8.11 -20.87
N VAL A 208 -11.99 -9.34 -21.34
CA VAL A 208 -10.94 -10.18 -21.93
C VAL A 208 -10.40 -9.55 -23.22
N ALA A 209 -11.29 -9.04 -24.08
CA ALA A 209 -10.91 -8.34 -25.30
C ALA A 209 -10.07 -7.10 -25.00
N LEU A 210 -10.41 -6.33 -23.96
CA LEU A 210 -9.64 -5.15 -23.54
C LEU A 210 -8.25 -5.54 -23.02
N ALA A 211 -8.16 -6.58 -22.18
CA ALA A 211 -6.88 -7.07 -21.67
C ALA A 211 -5.94 -7.50 -22.81
N ARG A 212 -6.48 -8.15 -23.85
CA ARG A 212 -5.72 -8.50 -25.07
C ARG A 212 -5.36 -7.28 -25.92
N ALA A 213 -6.27 -6.31 -26.04
CA ALA A 213 -6.03 -5.08 -26.79
C ALA A 213 -4.87 -4.28 -26.20
N VAL A 214 -4.73 -4.23 -24.87
CA VAL A 214 -3.62 -3.51 -24.21
C VAL A 214 -2.27 -4.25 -24.33
N ARG A 215 -2.28 -5.56 -24.58
CA ARG A 215 -1.06 -6.38 -24.75
C ARG A 215 -0.45 -6.34 -26.16
N GLN A 216 -1.05 -5.59 -27.09
CA GLN A 216 -0.48 -5.43 -28.43
C GLN A 216 0.94 -4.85 -28.35
N THR A 217 1.82 -5.39 -29.19
CA THR A 217 3.27 -5.15 -29.12
C THR A 217 3.65 -3.76 -29.57
N THR A 218 2.96 -3.22 -30.58
CA THR A 218 3.20 -1.84 -31.04
C THR A 218 2.13 -0.87 -30.53
N PRO A 219 2.51 0.39 -30.30
CA PRO A 219 1.60 1.45 -29.89
C PRO A 219 0.43 1.67 -30.84
N ASP A 220 0.69 1.73 -32.14
CA ASP A 220 -0.34 1.97 -33.15
C ASP A 220 -1.34 0.81 -33.18
N GLN A 221 -0.86 -0.44 -33.12
CA GLN A 221 -1.72 -1.61 -33.05
C GLN A 221 -2.56 -1.62 -31.77
N ARG A 222 -1.98 -1.17 -30.65
CA ARG A 222 -2.67 -1.07 -29.37
C ARG A 222 -3.74 0.02 -29.39
N ALA A 223 -3.41 1.22 -29.85
CA ALA A 223 -4.34 2.34 -29.97
C ALA A 223 -5.49 1.98 -30.91
N GLN A 224 -5.18 1.35 -32.05
CA GLN A 224 -6.18 0.81 -32.97
C GLN A 224 -7.05 -0.25 -32.30
N ALA A 225 -6.47 -1.24 -31.62
CA ALA A 225 -7.21 -2.30 -30.94
C ALA A 225 -8.13 -1.76 -29.83
N ILE A 226 -7.70 -0.74 -29.08
CA ILE A 226 -8.53 -0.07 -28.06
C ILE A 226 -9.63 0.77 -28.72
N ALA A 227 -9.36 1.44 -29.84
CA ALA A 227 -10.37 2.17 -30.60
C ALA A 227 -11.45 1.24 -31.17
N GLU A 228 -11.03 0.11 -31.76
CA GLU A 228 -11.93 -0.96 -32.22
C GLU A 228 -12.73 -1.56 -31.06
N TRP A 229 -12.08 -1.78 -29.91
CA TRP A 229 -12.75 -2.24 -28.70
C TRP A 229 -13.82 -1.24 -28.24
N ASN A 230 -13.50 0.06 -28.20
CA ASN A 230 -14.44 1.12 -27.82
C ASN A 230 -15.66 1.18 -28.75
N ALA A 231 -15.45 0.95 -30.05
CA ALA A 231 -16.52 0.89 -31.04
C ALA A 231 -17.40 -0.37 -30.86
N ARG A 232 -16.78 -1.51 -30.55
CA ARG A 232 -17.46 -2.81 -30.37
C ARG A 232 -18.25 -2.89 -29.07
N TYR A 233 -17.80 -2.24 -28.00
CA TYR A 233 -18.39 -2.35 -26.66
C TYR A 233 -18.88 -0.98 -26.11
N PRO A 234 -19.86 -0.33 -26.77
CA PRO A 234 -20.26 1.05 -26.49
C PRO A 234 -20.92 1.26 -25.11
N SER A 235 -21.42 0.22 -24.45
CA SER A 235 -22.07 0.31 -23.13
C SER A 235 -21.24 -0.34 -22.01
N HIS A 236 -19.99 -0.70 -22.28
CA HIS A 236 -19.18 -1.48 -21.35
C HIS A 236 -18.70 -0.64 -20.16
N PRO A 237 -18.67 -1.19 -18.93
CA PRO A 237 -18.29 -0.44 -17.72
C PRO A 237 -16.86 0.12 -17.74
N ALA A 238 -15.97 -0.44 -18.56
CA ALA A 238 -14.60 0.04 -18.73
C ALA A 238 -14.47 1.27 -19.68
N ARG A 239 -15.54 1.71 -20.36
CA ARG A 239 -15.48 2.86 -21.27
C ARG A 239 -15.30 4.19 -20.53
N GLY A 240 -14.79 5.19 -21.27
CA GLY A 240 -14.60 6.55 -20.77
C GLY A 240 -13.28 6.70 -20.04
N ALA A 241 -13.29 7.37 -18.88
CA ALA A 241 -12.08 7.77 -18.15
C ALA A 241 -11.10 6.62 -17.87
N PHE A 242 -11.59 5.39 -17.66
CA PHE A 242 -10.75 4.20 -17.47
C PHE A 242 -10.05 3.73 -18.75
N ALA A 243 -10.79 3.54 -19.85
CA ALA A 243 -10.18 3.20 -21.14
C ALA A 243 -9.19 4.29 -21.61
N ASP A 244 -9.53 5.56 -21.38
CA ASP A 244 -8.67 6.70 -21.71
C ASP A 244 -7.40 6.72 -20.84
N SER A 245 -7.49 6.32 -19.57
CA SER A 245 -6.31 6.21 -18.70
C SER A 245 -5.40 5.03 -19.08
N LEU A 246 -5.95 3.95 -19.65
CA LEU A 246 -5.15 2.89 -20.26
C LEU A 246 -4.40 3.38 -21.50
N MET A 247 -5.06 4.14 -22.38
CA MET A 247 -4.43 4.72 -23.59
C MET A 247 -3.27 5.66 -23.24
N ARG A 248 -3.47 6.58 -22.29
CA ARG A 248 -2.41 7.52 -21.87
C ARG A 248 -1.20 6.82 -21.25
N ARG A 249 -1.42 5.71 -20.52
CA ARG A 249 -0.32 4.88 -19.99
C ARG A 249 0.45 4.19 -21.11
N SER A 250 -0.23 3.77 -22.19
CA SER A 250 0.41 3.11 -23.32
C SER A 250 1.08 4.05 -24.33
N ASP A 251 0.53 5.24 -24.59
CA ASP A 251 1.11 6.22 -25.53
C ASP A 251 2.43 6.80 -25.01
N ARG A 252 2.67 6.74 -23.70
CA ARG A 252 3.97 7.06 -23.10
C ARG A 252 5.00 5.95 -23.30
N ALA A 253 4.59 4.69 -23.23
CA ALA A 253 5.45 3.52 -23.53
C ALA A 253 5.78 3.38 -25.04
N ALA A 254 5.15 4.19 -25.87
CA ALA A 254 5.17 4.15 -27.33
C ALA A 254 6.10 5.15 -28.00
N ALA A 255 6.28 6.30 -27.35
CA ALA A 255 6.92 7.48 -27.92
C ALA A 255 8.46 7.41 -27.87
N GLU A 256 9.03 6.29 -27.44
CA GLU A 256 10.46 6.06 -27.40
C GLU A 256 10.95 5.21 -28.59
N PRO A 257 12.07 5.59 -29.25
CA PRO A 257 12.58 4.85 -30.38
C PRO A 257 13.17 3.49 -29.94
N PRO A 258 12.98 2.42 -30.73
CA PRO A 258 13.63 1.14 -30.46
C PRO A 258 15.14 1.27 -30.65
N THR A 259 15.91 1.14 -29.57
CA THR A 259 17.37 1.05 -29.68
C THR A 259 17.74 -0.31 -30.26
N THR A 260 18.25 -0.24 -31.49
CA THR A 260 18.95 -1.23 -32.31
C THR A 260 19.30 -2.56 -31.64
N ALA A 261 18.69 -3.62 -32.18
CA ALA A 261 19.17 -4.99 -32.09
C ALA A 261 20.60 -5.14 -32.64
N MET A 262 21.39 -5.97 -31.96
CA MET A 262 22.62 -6.57 -32.48
C MET A 262 22.64 -8.07 -32.11
N PRO A 263 23.44 -8.89 -32.83
CA PRO A 263 22.89 -10.04 -33.54
C PRO A 263 23.03 -11.37 -32.80
N ALA A 264 22.19 -12.30 -33.22
CA ALA A 264 22.36 -13.73 -33.02
C ALA A 264 23.71 -14.20 -33.59
N ALA A 265 24.46 -14.95 -32.79
CA ALA A 265 25.56 -15.79 -33.24
C ALA A 265 25.24 -17.24 -32.84
N GLU A 266 24.75 -18.01 -33.80
CA GLU A 266 24.81 -19.47 -33.77
C GLU A 266 26.21 -19.90 -34.19
N THR A 267 26.88 -20.79 -33.44
CA THR A 267 27.46 -22.01 -34.01
C THR A 267 27.72 -23.05 -32.92
N SER A 268 27.30 -24.28 -33.21
CA SER A 268 27.55 -25.52 -32.47
C SER A 268 29.04 -25.86 -32.37
N ALA A 269 29.45 -26.64 -31.35
CA ALA A 269 29.90 -28.03 -31.54
C ALA A 269 30.62 -28.65 -30.32
N THR A 270 30.22 -29.90 -30.06
CA THR A 270 30.96 -31.05 -29.52
C THR A 270 31.22 -31.19 -28.01
N VAL A 271 30.49 -32.15 -27.45
CA VAL A 271 30.78 -32.89 -26.22
C VAL A 271 32.08 -33.71 -26.37
N GLN A 272 32.99 -33.57 -25.41
CA GLN A 272 34.00 -34.60 -25.10
C GLN A 272 34.07 -34.83 -23.59
N ILE A 273 34.10 -36.11 -23.24
CA ILE A 273 34.07 -36.66 -21.89
C ILE A 273 35.53 -36.87 -21.41
N THR A 274 35.84 -36.26 -20.25
CA THR A 274 36.80 -36.55 -19.13
C THR A 274 37.90 -37.63 -19.27
N PRO A 275 39.05 -37.56 -18.54
CA PRO A 275 39.02 -37.64 -17.05
C PRO A 275 40.19 -37.05 -16.18
N LEU A 276 39.86 -36.99 -14.88
CA LEU A 276 40.67 -37.08 -13.65
C LEU A 276 41.37 -35.83 -13.07
N ALA A 277 40.70 -35.21 -12.10
CA ALA A 277 41.32 -34.44 -11.02
C ALA A 277 40.78 -34.91 -9.65
N GLU A 278 41.68 -34.86 -8.67
CA GLU A 278 41.71 -35.35 -7.29
C GLU A 278 40.53 -34.97 -6.35
N PRO A 279 40.43 -35.58 -5.13
CA PRO A 279 39.28 -35.43 -4.24
C PRO A 279 39.32 -34.07 -3.52
N GLY A 280 38.83 -33.03 -4.19
CA GLY A 280 38.43 -31.77 -3.58
C GLY A 280 36.92 -31.80 -3.32
N GLY A 281 36.52 -31.81 -2.05
CA GLY A 281 35.11 -31.71 -1.66
C GLY A 281 34.43 -30.51 -2.33
N SER A 282 33.42 -30.78 -3.14
CA SER A 282 32.55 -29.77 -3.75
C SER A 282 31.93 -28.93 -2.63
N ARG A 283 32.47 -27.73 -2.39
CA ARG A 283 31.75 -26.70 -1.64
C ARG A 283 30.64 -26.24 -2.59
N SER A 284 29.41 -26.69 -2.33
CA SER A 284 28.22 -26.16 -2.98
C SER A 284 28.24 -24.63 -2.90
N ALA A 285 27.84 -23.96 -3.99
CA ALA A 285 27.74 -22.50 -4.01
C ALA A 285 26.91 -21.98 -2.82
N PRO A 286 27.27 -20.84 -2.21
CA PRO A 286 26.52 -20.27 -1.09
C PRO A 286 25.07 -20.01 -1.49
N VAL A 287 24.14 -20.13 -0.55
CA VAL A 287 22.71 -19.91 -0.79
C VAL A 287 22.25 -18.69 -0.01
N VAL A 288 21.54 -17.78 -0.68
CA VAL A 288 20.80 -16.68 -0.07
C VAL A 288 19.33 -17.06 -0.01
N ALA A 289 18.78 -17.15 1.20
CA ALA A 289 17.36 -17.34 1.40
C ALA A 289 16.64 -16.00 1.39
N VAL A 290 15.54 -15.90 0.66
CA VAL A 290 14.74 -14.68 0.53
C VAL A 290 13.33 -14.97 1.03
N LEU A 291 12.99 -14.43 2.19
CA LEU A 291 11.69 -14.58 2.86
C LEU A 291 10.84 -13.34 2.56
N LEU A 292 9.88 -13.47 1.65
CA LEU A 292 9.01 -12.37 1.24
C LEU A 292 7.54 -12.86 1.22
N PRO A 293 6.56 -11.98 1.45
CA PRO A 293 5.16 -12.34 1.28
C PRO A 293 4.83 -12.36 -0.22
N LEU A 294 5.10 -13.48 -0.89
CA LEU A 294 4.99 -13.63 -2.36
C LEU A 294 3.55 -13.89 -2.81
N SER A 295 2.63 -14.08 -1.86
CA SER A 295 1.19 -14.15 -2.09
C SER A 295 0.44 -13.21 -1.14
N GLY A 296 -0.89 -13.18 -1.22
CA GLY A 296 -1.71 -12.35 -0.34
C GLY A 296 -1.65 -10.85 -0.61
N THR A 297 -2.07 -10.05 0.36
CA THR A 297 -2.20 -8.58 0.26
C THR A 297 -0.88 -7.87 -0.01
N TYR A 298 0.25 -8.45 0.40
CA TYR A 298 1.57 -7.83 0.31
C TYR A 298 2.42 -8.34 -0.86
N ALA A 299 1.83 -9.14 -1.78
CA ALA A 299 2.53 -9.68 -2.93
C ALA A 299 3.07 -8.61 -3.88
N ALA A 300 2.31 -7.54 -4.14
CA ALA A 300 2.73 -6.47 -5.04
C ALA A 300 3.98 -5.72 -4.55
N PRO A 301 4.02 -5.20 -3.30
CA PRO A 301 5.26 -4.59 -2.79
C PRO A 301 6.41 -5.61 -2.66
N ALA A 302 6.14 -6.87 -2.28
CA ALA A 302 7.17 -7.91 -2.26
C ALA A 302 7.75 -8.23 -3.64
N GLN A 303 6.93 -8.17 -4.69
CA GLN A 303 7.38 -8.37 -6.07
C GLN A 303 8.31 -7.25 -6.52
N ALA A 304 8.08 -6.00 -6.11
CA ALA A 304 8.99 -4.89 -6.41
C ALA A 304 10.36 -5.09 -5.75
N ILE A 305 10.40 -5.55 -4.49
CA ILE A 305 11.64 -5.93 -3.80
C ILE A 305 12.34 -7.06 -4.55
N ARG A 306 11.60 -8.12 -4.90
CA ARG A 306 12.13 -9.25 -5.66
C ARG A 306 12.73 -8.80 -6.99
N THR A 307 12.07 -7.92 -7.72
CA THR A 307 12.59 -7.35 -8.97
C THR A 307 13.97 -6.73 -8.78
N GLY A 308 14.18 -5.99 -7.69
CA GLY A 308 15.49 -5.43 -7.34
C GLY A 308 16.53 -6.47 -6.96
N ILE A 309 16.15 -7.47 -6.15
CA ILE A 309 17.02 -8.59 -5.77
C ILE A 309 17.47 -9.38 -7.02
N ASP A 310 16.53 -9.74 -7.88
CA ASP A 310 16.80 -10.49 -9.11
C ASP A 310 17.71 -9.67 -10.05
N ALA A 311 17.48 -8.36 -10.20
CA ALA A 311 18.35 -7.50 -11.01
C ALA A 311 19.78 -7.40 -10.46
N ALA A 312 19.93 -7.20 -9.15
CA ALA A 312 21.25 -7.14 -8.51
C ALA A 312 21.97 -8.49 -8.55
N HIS A 313 21.23 -9.59 -8.43
CA HIS A 313 21.75 -10.93 -8.64
C HIS A 313 22.20 -11.12 -10.09
N ASP A 314 21.39 -10.79 -11.09
CA ASP A 314 21.75 -10.91 -12.50
C ASP A 314 23.05 -10.15 -12.82
N ALA A 315 23.22 -8.95 -12.26
CA ALA A 315 24.43 -8.14 -12.41
C ALA A 315 25.66 -8.66 -11.62
N ASP A 316 25.49 -9.59 -10.67
CA ASP A 316 26.60 -10.18 -9.94
C ASP A 316 27.41 -11.14 -10.82
N THR A 317 28.69 -10.80 -10.99
CA THR A 317 29.69 -11.54 -11.78
C THR A 317 30.70 -12.27 -10.90
N ALA A 318 30.51 -12.29 -9.57
CA ALA A 318 31.40 -12.96 -8.64
C ALA A 318 31.54 -14.45 -8.96
N GLN A 319 32.77 -14.97 -8.84
CA GLN A 319 33.08 -16.38 -9.11
C GLN A 319 32.25 -17.35 -8.23
N ASN A 320 31.88 -16.93 -7.02
CA ASN A 320 31.03 -17.67 -6.08
C ASN A 320 29.65 -17.01 -5.92
N LYS A 321 29.04 -16.59 -7.04
CA LYS A 321 27.68 -16.02 -7.07
C LYS A 321 26.70 -16.92 -6.30
N PRO A 322 26.02 -16.43 -5.26
CA PRO A 322 25.13 -17.27 -4.48
C PRO A 322 23.87 -17.64 -5.27
N ALA A 323 23.32 -18.83 -5.00
CA ALA A 323 22.00 -19.18 -5.50
C ALA A 323 20.91 -18.51 -4.64
N LEU A 324 19.87 -17.96 -5.29
CA LEU A 324 18.70 -17.42 -4.58
C LEU A 324 17.67 -18.53 -4.35
N ARG A 325 17.09 -18.57 -3.14
CA ARG A 325 15.93 -19.41 -2.83
C ARG A 325 14.86 -18.59 -2.14
N PHE A 326 13.68 -18.56 -2.76
CA PHE A 326 12.55 -17.77 -2.29
C PHE A 326 11.59 -18.61 -1.45
N TYR A 327 11.17 -18.04 -0.32
CA TYR A 327 10.22 -18.63 0.62
C TYR A 327 9.07 -17.65 0.83
N ASP A 328 7.84 -18.09 0.53
CA ASP A 328 6.65 -17.28 0.73
C ASP A 328 6.26 -17.24 2.22
N THR A 329 6.38 -16.07 2.85
CA THR A 329 6.03 -15.89 4.26
C THR A 329 4.53 -15.95 4.53
N GLN A 330 3.69 -15.85 3.49
CA GLN A 330 2.24 -16.07 3.63
C GLN A 330 1.85 -17.55 3.56
N ALA A 331 2.76 -18.42 3.11
CA ALA A 331 2.54 -19.86 3.00
C ALA A 331 2.99 -20.66 4.23
N GLY A 332 3.60 -20.02 5.24
CA GLY A 332 4.09 -20.69 6.43
C GLY A 332 4.63 -19.75 7.50
N ASP A 333 4.87 -20.31 8.69
CA ASP A 333 5.44 -19.59 9.83
C ASP A 333 6.91 -19.19 9.56
N VAL A 334 7.23 -17.90 9.74
CA VAL A 334 8.55 -17.35 9.39
C VAL A 334 9.70 -18.00 10.15
N PRO A 335 9.62 -18.24 11.47
CA PRO A 335 10.61 -19.06 12.17
C PRO A 335 10.83 -20.45 11.60
N ALA A 336 9.77 -21.12 11.16
CA ALA A 336 9.90 -22.43 10.50
C ALA A 336 10.56 -22.31 9.11
N LEU A 337 10.22 -21.28 8.33
CA LEU A 337 10.85 -21.01 7.04
C LEU A 337 12.33 -20.67 7.17
N TYR A 338 12.71 -19.89 8.17
CA TYR A 338 14.12 -19.60 8.50
C TYR A 338 14.90 -20.88 8.79
N ARG A 339 14.41 -21.74 9.69
CA ARG A 339 15.06 -23.02 10.01
C ARG A 339 15.16 -23.93 8.79
N LYS A 340 14.11 -23.98 7.97
CA LYS A 340 14.10 -24.73 6.70
C LYS A 340 15.19 -24.21 5.77
N ALA A 341 15.30 -22.89 5.60
CA ALA A 341 16.32 -22.28 4.76
C ALA A 341 17.74 -22.64 5.21
N LEU A 342 18.01 -22.62 6.53
CA LEU A 342 19.30 -23.04 7.08
C LEU A 342 19.59 -24.53 6.80
N ALA A 343 18.62 -25.40 7.02
CA ALA A 343 18.74 -26.84 6.71
C ALA A 343 19.00 -27.09 5.20
N GLU A 344 18.53 -26.18 4.37
CA GLU A 344 18.71 -26.17 2.92
C GLU A 344 20.02 -25.49 2.47
N GLY A 345 20.87 -25.06 3.40
CA GLY A 345 22.21 -24.55 3.13
C GLY A 345 22.32 -23.03 3.01
N ALA A 346 21.28 -22.27 3.41
CA ALA A 346 21.33 -20.82 3.41
C ALA A 346 22.44 -20.31 4.36
N THR A 347 23.34 -19.49 3.82
CA THR A 347 24.42 -18.83 4.56
C THR A 347 24.16 -17.34 4.75
N GLN A 348 23.08 -16.82 4.17
CA GLN A 348 22.58 -15.46 4.30
C GLN A 348 21.06 -15.49 4.18
N VAL A 349 20.37 -14.59 4.89
CA VAL A 349 18.91 -14.48 4.82
C VAL A 349 18.50 -13.03 4.62
N ILE A 350 17.65 -12.80 3.62
CA ILE A 350 16.98 -11.53 3.32
C ILE A 350 15.50 -11.69 3.66
N GLY A 351 14.92 -10.71 4.34
CA GLY A 351 13.56 -10.75 4.87
C GLY A 351 13.52 -11.21 6.33
N PRO A 352 12.32 -11.22 6.95
CA PRO A 352 11.00 -11.01 6.35
C PRO A 352 10.67 -9.52 6.10
N LEU A 353 9.51 -9.25 5.48
CA LEU A 353 9.02 -7.90 5.17
C LEU A 353 8.00 -7.35 6.18
N LEU A 354 7.18 -8.18 6.82
CA LEU A 354 6.12 -7.69 7.72
C LEU A 354 6.63 -7.48 9.14
N LYS A 355 6.15 -6.45 9.84
CA LYS A 355 6.65 -6.10 11.20
C LYS A 355 6.40 -7.22 12.21
N GLU A 356 5.28 -7.92 12.07
CA GLU A 356 4.92 -9.10 12.84
C GLU A 356 5.87 -10.28 12.57
N ASP A 357 6.31 -10.46 11.32
CA ASP A 357 7.24 -11.51 10.94
C ASP A 357 8.65 -11.23 11.48
N VAL A 358 9.07 -9.95 11.47
CA VAL A 358 10.33 -9.51 12.10
C VAL A 358 10.31 -9.80 13.61
N ALA A 359 9.20 -9.50 14.27
CA ALA A 359 9.02 -9.82 15.69
C ALA A 359 9.03 -11.32 15.97
N ALA A 360 8.35 -12.12 15.13
CA ALA A 360 8.35 -13.56 15.23
C ALA A 360 9.75 -14.15 15.07
N LEU A 361 10.52 -13.63 14.11
CA LEU A 361 11.88 -14.08 13.84
C LEU A 361 12.82 -13.74 15.01
N ALA A 362 12.73 -12.54 15.59
CA ALA A 362 13.56 -12.16 16.73
C ALA A 362 13.35 -13.06 17.97
N ASN A 363 12.17 -13.66 18.11
CA ASN A 363 11.88 -14.59 19.21
C ASN A 363 12.55 -15.98 19.05
N ILE A 364 13.26 -16.24 17.94
CA ILE A 364 14.02 -17.48 17.76
C ILE A 364 15.23 -17.54 18.71
N GLY A 365 15.71 -16.38 19.19
CA GLY A 365 16.92 -16.29 19.98
C GLY A 365 18.16 -16.26 19.09
N ASP A 366 19.16 -17.10 19.40
CA ASP A 366 20.46 -17.08 18.73
C ASP A 366 20.36 -17.47 17.24
N MET A 367 20.56 -16.48 16.37
CA MET A 367 20.57 -16.67 14.91
C MET A 367 21.95 -17.12 14.44
N ALA A 368 22.05 -18.34 13.90
CA ALA A 368 23.31 -18.87 13.38
C ALA A 368 23.84 -18.05 12.19
N THR A 369 22.94 -17.55 11.35
CA THR A 369 23.24 -16.80 10.14
C THR A 369 22.67 -15.38 10.24
N PRO A 370 23.40 -14.33 9.80
CA PRO A 370 22.88 -12.97 9.80
C PRO A 370 21.62 -12.87 8.95
N VAL A 371 20.63 -12.13 9.46
CA VAL A 371 19.38 -11.87 8.77
C VAL A 371 19.24 -10.39 8.51
N LEU A 372 18.97 -10.01 7.26
CA LEU A 372 18.56 -8.68 6.88
C LEU A 372 17.04 -8.63 6.73
N ALA A 373 16.33 -8.34 7.82
CA ALA A 373 14.91 -8.03 7.77
C ALA A 373 14.68 -6.77 6.93
N LEU A 374 13.63 -6.79 6.12
CA LEU A 374 13.27 -5.71 5.18
C LEU A 374 12.21 -4.77 5.77
N ASN A 375 12.17 -4.67 7.09
CA ASN A 375 11.35 -3.73 7.83
C ASN A 375 11.95 -3.51 9.21
N GLU A 376 11.46 -2.47 9.87
CA GLU A 376 11.88 -2.11 11.23
C GLU A 376 10.72 -2.30 12.20
N ASN A 377 11.05 -2.91 13.34
CA ASN A 377 10.21 -2.96 14.51
C ASN A 377 11.00 -2.41 15.71
N PRO A 378 10.78 -1.14 16.10
CA PRO A 378 11.52 -0.50 17.18
C PRO A 378 11.46 -1.23 18.53
N GLY A 379 10.40 -2.02 18.75
CA GLY A 379 10.22 -2.83 19.97
C GLY A 379 11.01 -4.14 19.98
N VAL A 380 11.79 -4.41 18.94
CA VAL A 380 12.49 -5.68 18.74
C VAL A 380 13.96 -5.43 18.43
N SER A 381 14.83 -6.17 19.11
CA SER A 381 16.25 -6.23 18.80
C SER A 381 16.76 -7.63 19.12
N ALA A 382 17.58 -8.19 18.24
CA ALA A 382 18.23 -9.48 18.42
C ALA A 382 19.61 -9.46 17.76
N ASP A 383 20.51 -10.27 18.30
CA ASP A 383 21.85 -10.45 17.75
C ASP A 383 21.75 -11.05 16.35
N ARG A 384 22.54 -10.49 15.42
CA ARG A 384 22.59 -10.89 14.00
C ARG A 384 21.26 -10.74 13.25
N LEU A 385 20.27 -10.05 13.83
CA LEU A 385 19.07 -9.57 13.15
C LEU A 385 19.24 -8.09 12.80
N PHE A 386 19.53 -7.81 11.54
CA PHE A 386 19.61 -6.47 10.98
C PHE A 386 18.26 -6.05 10.42
N GLN A 387 17.86 -4.81 10.67
CA GLN A 387 16.55 -4.28 10.28
C GLN A 387 16.73 -3.13 9.31
N PHE A 388 16.32 -3.33 8.06
CA PHE A 388 16.43 -2.37 6.98
C PHE A 388 15.03 -1.92 6.56
N GLY A 389 14.62 -0.72 6.96
CA GLY A 389 13.34 -0.14 6.60
C GLY A 389 13.49 1.14 5.76
N LEU A 390 12.53 1.36 4.86
CA LEU A 390 12.33 2.68 4.25
C LEU A 390 11.36 3.48 5.14
N THR A 391 11.78 3.82 6.37
CA THR A 391 10.89 4.43 7.36
C THR A 391 10.70 5.94 7.10
N PRO A 392 9.47 6.47 7.26
CA PRO A 392 9.20 7.90 7.18
C PRO A 392 9.99 8.70 8.22
N GLU A 393 10.23 8.13 9.40
CA GLU A 393 10.98 8.76 10.48
C GLU A 393 12.42 9.11 10.08
N GLN A 394 13.13 8.18 9.43
CA GLN A 394 14.48 8.46 8.92
C GLN A 394 14.46 9.57 7.85
N GLU A 395 13.45 9.57 6.98
CA GLU A 395 13.33 10.59 5.94
C GLU A 395 13.04 11.99 6.50
N VAL A 396 12.17 12.08 7.51
CA VAL A 396 11.90 13.29 8.28
C VAL A 396 13.20 13.86 8.85
N GLU A 397 14.05 13.02 9.44
CA GLU A 397 15.34 13.44 9.98
C GLU A 397 16.26 14.00 8.89
N GLN A 398 16.32 13.36 7.72
CA GLN A 398 17.16 13.82 6.60
C GLN A 398 16.71 15.18 6.04
N VAL A 399 15.40 15.38 5.84
CA VAL A 399 14.90 16.65 5.30
C VAL A 399 14.95 17.78 6.34
N ALA A 400 14.72 17.47 7.62
CA ALA A 400 14.95 18.40 8.72
C ALA A 400 16.43 18.80 8.80
N ALA A 401 17.35 17.84 8.68
CA ALA A 401 18.78 18.12 8.62
C ALA A 401 19.15 19.07 7.47
N SER A 402 18.55 18.89 6.30
CA SER A 402 18.71 19.82 5.18
C SER A 402 18.21 21.23 5.52
N ALA A 403 17.03 21.36 6.12
CA ALA A 403 16.50 22.66 6.54
C ALA A 403 17.42 23.35 7.57
N ARG A 404 17.99 22.59 8.49
CA ARG A 404 18.94 23.11 9.48
C ARG A 404 20.24 23.61 8.84
N MET A 405 20.78 22.86 7.88
CA MET A 405 21.96 23.26 7.11
C MET A 405 21.71 24.57 6.34
N ASP A 406 20.48 24.78 5.87
CA ASP A 406 20.04 26.02 5.22
C ASP A 406 19.68 27.14 6.23
N ASN A 407 20.15 27.02 7.47
CA ASN A 407 19.97 27.96 8.57
C ASN A 407 18.50 28.29 8.89
N ARG A 408 17.62 27.27 8.84
CA ARG A 408 16.23 27.37 9.30
C ARG A 408 16.11 27.04 10.78
N HIS A 409 15.20 27.73 11.46
CA HIS A 409 15.05 27.66 12.91
C HIS A 409 13.62 27.40 13.37
N THR A 410 12.61 27.92 12.67
CA THR A 410 11.21 27.89 13.12
C THR A 410 10.28 27.35 12.03
N ALA A 411 9.78 26.13 12.22
CA ALA A 411 8.94 25.46 11.23
C ALA A 411 7.45 25.79 11.39
N LEU A 412 6.75 25.97 10.27
CA LEU A 412 5.30 25.73 10.18
C LEU A 412 5.08 24.38 9.52
N MET A 413 4.29 23.50 10.14
CA MET A 413 4.04 22.16 9.59
C MET A 413 2.68 22.08 8.91
N ILE A 414 2.62 21.41 7.77
CA ILE A 414 1.39 21.00 7.08
C ILE A 414 1.45 19.49 6.85
N ALA A 415 0.51 18.74 7.40
CA ALA A 415 0.48 17.27 7.31
C ALA A 415 -0.97 16.74 7.19
N PRO A 416 -1.21 15.54 6.68
CA PRO A 416 -2.57 15.00 6.63
C PRO A 416 -3.09 14.69 8.05
N SER A 417 -4.41 14.77 8.24
CA SER A 417 -5.10 14.46 9.50
C SER A 417 -5.16 12.96 9.83
N SER A 418 -4.59 12.12 8.97
CA SER A 418 -4.51 10.67 9.13
C SER A 418 -3.52 10.27 10.23
N ALA A 419 -3.61 9.03 10.71
CA ALA A 419 -2.66 8.48 11.68
C ALA A 419 -1.21 8.50 11.17
N TYR A 420 -1.01 8.37 9.85
CA TYR A 420 0.29 8.54 9.22
C TYR A 420 0.79 9.99 9.33
N GLY A 421 -0.03 10.98 8.96
CA GLY A 421 0.35 12.38 9.04
C GLY A 421 0.63 12.84 10.46
N GLN A 422 -0.16 12.38 11.43
CA GLN A 422 0.10 12.66 12.85
C GLN A 422 1.43 12.08 13.33
N ARG A 423 1.79 10.86 12.89
CA ARG A 423 3.07 10.22 13.22
C ARG A 423 4.25 11.03 12.68
N VAL A 424 4.18 11.41 11.39
CA VAL A 424 5.20 12.24 10.74
C VAL A 424 5.33 13.60 11.41
N ALA A 425 4.21 14.27 11.67
CA ALA A 425 4.17 15.56 12.35
C ALA A 425 4.77 15.51 13.77
N ASN A 426 4.46 14.46 14.53
CA ASN A 426 5.02 14.26 15.87
C ASN A 426 6.52 14.01 15.81
N HIS A 427 6.97 13.09 14.94
CA HIS A 427 8.40 12.77 14.80
C HIS A 427 9.22 14.00 14.38
N PHE A 428 8.73 14.75 13.39
CA PHE A 428 9.36 16.01 12.97
C PHE A 428 9.42 16.99 14.14
N SER A 429 8.31 17.21 14.86
CA SER A 429 8.26 18.15 15.97
C SER A 429 9.24 17.80 17.08
N ASP A 430 9.36 16.52 17.41
CA ASP A 430 10.24 16.03 18.46
C ASP A 430 11.71 16.16 18.04
N TYR A 431 12.05 15.68 16.84
CA TYR A 431 13.40 15.79 16.28
C TYR A 431 13.85 17.25 16.13
N TRP A 432 12.97 18.11 15.60
CA TRP A 432 13.29 19.52 15.38
C TRP A 432 13.53 20.26 16.68
N ARG A 433 12.72 20.02 17.73
CA ARG A 433 12.95 20.63 19.05
C ARG A 433 14.23 20.09 19.72
N GLN A 434 14.49 18.79 19.61
CA GLN A 434 15.71 18.17 20.17
C GLN A 434 16.99 18.73 19.53
N THR A 435 16.94 19.10 18.26
CA THR A 435 18.05 19.74 17.53
C THR A 435 18.06 21.27 17.63
N GLY A 436 17.26 21.84 18.55
CA GLY A 436 17.26 23.27 18.87
C GLY A 436 16.45 24.15 17.93
N GLY A 437 15.49 23.58 17.21
CA GLY A 437 14.48 24.28 16.42
C GLY A 437 13.21 24.59 17.20
N ARG A 438 12.33 25.40 16.61
CA ARG A 438 11.01 25.78 17.13
C ARG A 438 9.91 25.39 16.14
N ILE A 439 8.70 25.17 16.65
CA ILE A 439 7.50 24.93 15.83
C ILE A 439 6.56 26.12 16.04
N ALA A 440 6.34 26.92 15.00
CA ALA A 440 5.42 28.06 15.02
C ALA A 440 3.96 27.59 15.08
N ALA A 441 3.61 26.65 14.20
CA ALA A 441 2.28 26.07 14.12
C ALA A 441 2.33 24.69 13.45
N ALA A 442 1.33 23.87 13.75
CA ALA A 442 1.06 22.61 13.09
C ALA A 442 -0.36 22.65 12.54
N LYS A 443 -0.50 22.40 11.24
CA LYS A 443 -1.76 22.47 10.50
C LYS A 443 -2.01 21.14 9.81
N THR A 444 -3.27 20.73 9.78
CA THR A 444 -3.66 19.42 9.24
C THR A 444 -4.70 19.53 8.15
N TYR A 445 -4.64 18.63 7.16
CA TYR A 445 -5.55 18.62 6.02
C TYR A 445 -6.10 17.22 5.73
N THR A 446 -7.17 17.11 4.93
CA THR A 446 -7.70 15.81 4.51
C THR A 446 -7.05 15.40 3.19
N ALA A 447 -6.28 14.30 3.19
CA ALA A 447 -5.58 13.79 2.01
C ALA A 447 -6.54 13.41 0.87
N GLY A 448 -6.13 13.70 -0.37
CA GLY A 448 -6.96 13.46 -1.57
C GLY A 448 -8.21 14.34 -1.63
N GLY A 449 -8.24 15.42 -0.84
CA GLY A 449 -9.31 16.41 -0.85
C GLY A 449 -9.14 17.42 -1.99
N ASN A 450 -10.23 18.11 -2.34
CA ASN A 450 -10.22 19.18 -3.35
C ASN A 450 -10.28 20.59 -2.73
N ASP A 451 -10.36 20.70 -1.39
CA ASP A 451 -10.51 21.97 -0.70
C ASP A 451 -9.49 22.09 0.44
N TYR A 452 -8.50 22.97 0.20
CA TYR A 452 -7.46 23.35 1.14
C TYR A 452 -7.63 24.80 1.63
N SER A 453 -8.68 25.51 1.18
CA SER A 453 -8.81 26.97 1.31
C SER A 453 -8.72 27.44 2.76
N THR A 454 -9.57 26.90 3.63
CA THR A 454 -9.64 27.28 5.05
C THR A 454 -8.31 27.08 5.76
N LEU A 455 -7.61 25.97 5.45
CA LEU A 455 -6.31 25.67 6.02
C LEU A 455 -5.25 26.68 5.59
N LEU A 456 -5.18 26.95 4.30
CA LEU A 456 -4.10 27.75 3.71
C LEU A 456 -4.30 29.25 3.97
N GLU A 457 -5.55 29.71 4.10
CA GLU A 457 -5.86 31.05 4.60
C GLU A 457 -5.38 31.24 6.06
N ASP A 458 -5.58 30.24 6.91
CA ASP A 458 -5.06 30.24 8.29
C ASP A 458 -3.52 30.22 8.32
N VAL A 459 -2.88 29.46 7.42
CA VAL A 459 -1.41 29.52 7.23
C VAL A 459 -0.95 30.93 6.81
N ALA A 460 -1.62 31.56 5.84
CA ALA A 460 -1.26 32.90 5.37
C ALA A 460 -1.41 33.97 6.47
N LEU A 461 -2.42 33.84 7.33
CA LEU A 461 -2.59 34.67 8.51
C LEU A 461 -1.42 34.52 9.50
N LEU A 462 -0.98 33.28 9.76
CA LEU A 462 0.14 33.00 10.68
C LEU A 462 1.49 33.51 10.19
N VAL A 463 1.69 33.55 8.87
CA VAL A 463 2.92 34.08 8.25
C VAL A 463 2.90 35.62 8.19
N GLY A 464 1.80 36.28 8.56
CA GLY A 464 1.70 37.73 8.63
C GLY A 464 1.40 38.42 7.29
N GLN A 465 0.96 37.68 6.29
CA GLN A 465 0.57 38.19 4.96
C GLN A 465 -0.94 38.53 4.88
N GLY A 466 -1.74 38.09 5.87
CA GLY A 466 -3.18 38.34 5.96
C GLY A 466 -3.59 39.55 6.81
N GLY A 467 -3.08 40.75 6.51
CA GLY A 467 -3.70 42.04 6.86
C GLY A 467 -4.08 42.36 8.32
N GLN A 468 -3.68 41.60 9.35
CA GLN A 468 -4.00 41.90 10.75
C GLN A 468 -2.90 42.65 11.51
N THR A 469 -3.34 43.58 12.36
CA THR A 469 -2.60 44.54 13.17
C THR A 469 -2.23 44.03 14.59
N THR A 470 -2.47 42.75 14.89
CA THR A 470 -2.07 42.15 16.17
C THR A 470 -0.66 41.57 16.06
N PRO A 471 0.32 42.01 16.88
CA PRO A 471 1.67 41.47 16.84
C PRO A 471 1.65 40.00 17.23
N VAL A 472 1.93 39.11 16.28
CA VAL A 472 2.41 37.76 16.61
C VAL A 472 3.72 37.96 17.38
N PRO A 473 3.93 37.35 18.55
CA PRO A 473 5.22 37.43 19.23
C PRO A 473 6.33 37.04 18.25
N TYR A 474 7.32 37.92 18.05
CA TYR A 474 8.40 37.77 17.05
C TYR A 474 9.14 36.41 17.15
N GLU A 475 9.08 35.75 18.30
CA GLU A 475 9.73 34.46 18.57
C GLU A 475 9.06 33.24 17.89
N ASN A 476 7.86 33.40 17.33
CA ASN A 476 7.09 32.31 16.70
C ASN A 476 6.84 32.51 15.19
N VAL A 477 7.58 33.42 14.54
CA VAL A 477 7.46 33.59 13.08
C VAL A 477 8.16 32.43 12.39
N ALA A 478 7.42 31.71 11.54
CA ALA A 478 7.98 30.62 10.75
C ALA A 478 8.95 31.14 9.67
N ASP A 479 10.09 30.47 9.50
CA ASP A 479 11.09 30.78 8.46
C ASP A 479 11.18 29.70 7.37
N PHE A 480 10.39 28.62 7.50
CA PHE A 480 10.11 27.62 6.47
C PHE A 480 8.83 26.84 6.77
N ILE A 481 8.36 26.12 5.75
CA ILE A 481 7.27 25.14 5.85
C ILE A 481 7.83 23.74 5.74
N PHE A 482 7.49 22.86 6.68
CA PHE A 482 7.60 21.42 6.51
C PHE A 482 6.27 20.87 5.97
N LEU A 483 6.31 20.27 4.78
CA LEU A 483 5.15 19.74 4.07
C LEU A 483 5.21 18.21 3.97
N ALA A 484 4.36 17.53 4.73
CA ALA A 484 4.10 16.11 4.53
C ALA A 484 2.89 15.99 3.59
N ALA A 485 3.16 15.73 2.31
CA ALA A 485 2.14 15.56 1.27
C ALA A 485 2.60 14.54 0.23
N ASP A 486 1.64 13.89 -0.43
CA ASP A 486 1.94 13.15 -1.66
C ASP A 486 2.03 14.12 -2.85
N GLU A 487 2.38 13.58 -4.01
CA GLU A 487 2.50 14.34 -5.26
C GLU A 487 1.19 15.09 -5.60
N HIS A 488 0.03 14.49 -5.40
CA HIS A 488 -1.25 15.10 -5.75
C HIS A 488 -1.56 16.30 -4.85
N ASP A 489 -1.51 16.11 -3.54
CA ASP A 489 -1.85 17.15 -2.57
C ASP A 489 -0.82 18.29 -2.62
N GLY A 490 0.48 17.96 -2.74
CA GLY A 490 1.54 18.96 -2.77
C GLY A 490 1.48 19.88 -3.98
N ARG A 491 1.08 19.37 -5.14
CA ARG A 491 0.85 20.13 -6.37
C ARG A 491 -0.32 21.12 -6.27
N ILE A 492 -1.23 20.91 -5.32
CA ILE A 492 -2.32 21.85 -5.05
C ILE A 492 -1.92 22.84 -3.94
N ILE A 493 -1.33 22.33 -2.86
CA ILE A 493 -0.99 23.11 -1.67
C ILE A 493 0.07 24.17 -1.98
N LYS A 494 1.16 23.80 -2.68
CA LYS A 494 2.30 24.71 -2.91
C LYS A 494 1.91 25.94 -3.74
N PRO A 495 1.24 25.82 -4.91
CA PRO A 495 0.82 26.99 -5.69
C PRO A 495 -0.24 27.84 -4.97
N TYR A 496 -1.12 27.22 -4.19
CA TYR A 496 -2.12 27.96 -3.43
C TYR A 496 -1.43 28.82 -2.34
N LEU A 497 -0.46 28.29 -1.59
CA LEU A 497 0.34 29.08 -0.65
C LEU A 497 0.98 30.31 -1.32
N GLU A 498 1.58 30.14 -2.50
CA GLU A 498 2.15 31.25 -3.27
C GLU A 498 1.10 32.28 -3.70
N SER A 499 -0.08 31.83 -4.14
CA SER A 499 -1.18 32.73 -4.53
C SER A 499 -1.73 33.56 -3.37
N LEU A 500 -1.55 33.07 -2.13
CA LEU A 500 -1.87 33.80 -0.90
C LEU A 500 -0.72 34.70 -0.43
N GLY A 501 0.38 34.79 -1.18
CA GLY A 501 1.55 35.59 -0.82
C GLY A 501 2.46 34.94 0.23
N VAL A 502 2.31 33.64 0.51
CA VAL A 502 3.18 32.91 1.43
C VAL A 502 4.50 32.56 0.72
N ASP A 503 5.52 33.38 0.94
CA ASP A 503 6.87 33.22 0.39
C ASP A 503 7.84 32.61 1.42
N LEU A 504 7.57 31.37 1.83
CA LEU A 504 8.46 30.60 2.70
C LEU A 504 9.05 29.42 1.93
N PRO A 505 10.35 29.08 2.15
CA PRO A 505 10.93 27.85 1.66
C PRO A 505 10.14 26.64 2.14
N VAL A 506 9.93 25.68 1.25
CA VAL A 506 9.16 24.46 1.55
C VAL A 506 10.10 23.26 1.52
N TYR A 507 10.12 22.50 2.61
CA TYR A 507 10.83 21.25 2.77
C TYR A 507 9.80 20.12 2.87
N ALA A 508 9.90 19.12 2.00
CA ALA A 508 8.88 18.10 1.87
C ALA A 508 9.44 16.67 1.96
N MET A 509 8.54 15.74 2.21
CA MET A 509 8.80 14.30 2.13
C MET A 509 8.97 13.86 0.66
N SER A 510 9.71 12.78 0.43
CA SER A 510 9.91 12.05 -0.83
C SER A 510 8.61 11.63 -1.50
N SER A 511 7.53 11.45 -0.74
CA SER A 511 6.18 11.16 -1.27
C SER A 511 5.66 12.22 -2.24
N LEU A 512 6.24 13.43 -2.22
CA LEU A 512 5.96 14.50 -3.18
C LEU A 512 6.41 14.18 -4.61
N TYR A 513 7.33 13.21 -4.77
CA TYR A 513 7.90 12.82 -6.05
C TYR A 513 7.66 11.33 -6.33
N SER A 514 7.00 11.02 -7.45
CA SER A 514 6.74 9.63 -7.88
C SER A 514 7.94 8.94 -8.52
N GLY A 515 9.04 9.66 -8.77
CA GLY A 515 10.21 9.13 -9.47
C GLY A 515 10.20 9.37 -10.98
N GLU A 516 9.29 10.19 -11.51
CA GLU A 516 9.29 10.62 -12.91
C GLU A 516 9.24 12.14 -13.02
N PRO A 517 10.09 12.78 -13.81
CA PRO A 517 9.89 14.18 -14.20
C PRO A 517 8.54 14.36 -14.90
N ASP A 518 7.75 15.35 -14.48
CA ASP A 518 6.50 15.73 -15.17
C ASP A 518 6.71 17.01 -15.98
N PRO A 519 6.77 16.93 -17.33
CA PRO A 519 7.03 18.09 -18.19
C PRO A 519 5.93 19.16 -18.18
N GLY A 520 4.71 18.82 -17.74
CA GLY A 520 3.55 19.71 -17.73
C GLY A 520 3.26 20.31 -16.36
N LEU A 521 3.65 19.63 -15.28
CA LEU A 521 3.26 19.97 -13.92
C LEU A 521 4.43 20.27 -12.98
N GLY A 522 5.69 19.95 -13.31
CA GLY A 522 6.83 20.13 -12.39
C GLY A 522 7.01 21.54 -11.82
N ARG A 523 6.50 22.57 -12.52
CA ARG A 523 6.58 23.98 -12.09
C ARG A 523 5.79 24.29 -10.82
N GLU A 524 4.73 23.54 -10.53
CA GLU A 524 3.89 23.73 -9.33
C GLU A 524 4.67 23.52 -8.03
N LEU A 525 5.73 22.71 -8.11
CA LEU A 525 6.58 22.36 -6.98
C LEU A 525 7.90 23.12 -6.98
N ASN A 526 8.09 24.10 -7.89
CA ASN A 526 9.36 24.84 -7.99
C ASN A 526 9.83 25.37 -6.64
N GLY A 527 11.14 25.19 -6.38
CA GLY A 527 11.78 25.63 -5.15
C GLY A 527 11.56 24.73 -3.94
N VAL A 528 10.66 23.75 -4.00
CA VAL A 528 10.50 22.76 -2.92
C VAL A 528 11.75 21.89 -2.82
N VAL A 529 12.27 21.74 -1.61
CA VAL A 529 13.41 20.86 -1.29
C VAL A 529 12.88 19.58 -0.65
N PHE A 530 13.39 18.42 -1.07
CA PHE A 530 13.06 17.12 -0.48
C PHE A 530 14.28 16.21 -0.54
N CYS A 531 14.27 15.13 0.25
CA CYS A 531 15.33 14.14 0.22
C CYS A 531 14.76 12.75 -0.10
N ASP A 532 15.45 12.03 -0.97
CA ASP A 532 15.00 10.75 -1.51
C ASP A 532 16.20 9.84 -1.80
N ILE A 533 15.92 8.62 -2.24
CA ILE A 533 16.94 7.66 -2.62
C ILE A 533 17.72 8.17 -3.83
N PRO A 534 19.07 8.07 -3.83
CA PRO A 534 19.90 8.52 -4.95
C PRO A 534 19.52 7.85 -6.27
N TRP A 535 19.05 6.59 -6.22
CA TRP A 535 18.63 5.84 -7.40
C TRP A 535 17.49 6.49 -8.20
N LEU A 536 16.62 7.29 -7.57
CA LEU A 536 15.56 8.04 -8.28
C LEU A 536 15.97 9.47 -8.65
N LEU A 537 17.07 9.98 -8.11
CA LEU A 537 17.48 11.38 -8.27
C LEU A 537 18.72 11.55 -9.18
N ASP A 538 19.56 10.51 -9.30
CA ASP A 538 20.77 10.54 -10.11
C ASP A 538 20.50 10.03 -11.53
N GLU A 539 20.07 10.94 -12.40
CA GLU A 539 19.86 10.66 -13.83
C GLU A 539 21.17 10.37 -14.60
N THR A 540 22.33 10.62 -13.99
CA THR A 540 23.64 10.41 -14.62
C THR A 540 24.21 9.01 -14.39
N ALA A 541 23.60 8.24 -13.49
CA ALA A 541 24.00 6.87 -13.21
C ALA A 541 23.82 5.97 -14.44
N GLY A 542 24.94 5.49 -14.99
CA GLY A 542 24.97 4.64 -16.18
C GLY A 542 25.32 3.18 -15.91
N ASP A 543 25.32 2.74 -14.65
CA ASP A 543 25.63 1.35 -14.31
C ASP A 543 24.45 0.40 -14.60
N ALA A 544 24.72 -0.92 -14.60
CA ALA A 544 23.74 -1.95 -14.95
C ALA A 544 22.54 -2.04 -13.99
N LEU A 545 22.61 -1.37 -12.84
CA LEU A 545 21.56 -1.33 -11.83
C LEU A 545 20.93 0.05 -11.70
N SER A 546 21.28 1.02 -12.54
CA SER A 546 20.64 2.33 -12.54
C SER A 546 19.15 2.22 -12.90
N GLU A 547 18.35 3.19 -12.47
CA GLU A 547 16.91 3.22 -12.77
C GLU A 547 16.67 3.11 -14.27
N ARG A 548 17.42 3.89 -15.05
CA ARG A 548 17.41 3.86 -16.52
C ARG A 548 17.76 2.49 -17.11
N ALA A 549 18.77 1.81 -16.56
CA ALA A 549 19.14 0.47 -17.03
C ALA A 549 18.04 -0.57 -16.73
N LEU A 550 17.23 -0.32 -15.70
CA LEU A 550 16.14 -1.19 -15.25
C LEU A 550 14.75 -0.70 -15.70
N GLU A 551 14.66 0.31 -16.57
CA GLU A 551 13.44 1.00 -16.99
C GLU A 551 12.28 0.04 -17.33
N ALA A 552 12.54 -1.00 -18.13
CA ALA A 552 11.53 -1.98 -18.50
C ALA A 552 10.89 -2.70 -17.29
N LYS A 553 11.65 -2.90 -16.21
CA LYS A 553 11.18 -3.45 -14.93
C LYS A 553 10.51 -2.37 -14.06
N VAL A 554 11.01 -1.13 -14.11
CA VAL A 554 10.46 0.01 -13.35
C VAL A 554 9.07 0.40 -13.86
N VAL A 555 8.88 0.48 -15.17
CA VAL A 555 7.59 0.85 -15.80
C VAL A 555 6.48 -0.17 -15.48
N GLN A 556 6.84 -1.44 -15.27
CA GLN A 556 5.89 -2.49 -14.86
C GLN A 556 5.55 -2.45 -13.37
N THR A 557 6.31 -1.71 -12.58
CA THR A 557 6.13 -1.61 -11.13
C THR A 557 5.27 -0.38 -10.81
N PRO A 558 4.21 -0.51 -9.99
CA PRO A 558 3.44 0.64 -9.52
C PRO A 558 4.36 1.73 -8.96
N GLN A 559 4.06 3.01 -9.26
CA GLN A 559 4.92 4.14 -8.90
C GLN A 559 5.27 4.16 -7.40
N ASP A 560 4.29 3.89 -6.53
CA ASP A 560 4.46 3.82 -5.07
C ASP A 560 5.50 2.77 -4.61
N TYR A 561 5.84 1.79 -5.46
CA TYR A 561 6.74 0.68 -5.14
C TYR A 561 8.12 0.79 -5.80
N ARG A 562 8.42 1.85 -6.56
CA ARG A 562 9.73 2.00 -7.21
C ARG A 562 10.90 1.99 -6.23
N ARG A 563 10.74 2.64 -5.08
CA ARG A 563 11.75 2.66 -4.01
C ARG A 563 12.04 1.26 -3.45
N LEU A 564 11.08 0.34 -3.55
CA LEU A 564 11.25 -1.04 -3.13
C LEU A 564 12.14 -1.83 -4.09
N ILE A 565 12.24 -1.45 -5.38
CA ILE A 565 13.22 -2.01 -6.31
C ILE A 565 14.63 -1.68 -5.81
N ALA A 566 14.91 -0.41 -5.52
CA ALA A 566 16.19 0.01 -4.96
C ALA A 566 16.50 -0.68 -3.62
N MET A 567 15.50 -0.86 -2.77
CA MET A 567 15.63 -1.62 -1.53
C MET A 567 16.03 -3.08 -1.80
N GLY A 568 15.43 -3.73 -2.81
CA GLY A 568 15.80 -5.08 -3.22
C GLY A 568 17.23 -5.18 -3.75
N ILE A 569 17.67 -4.18 -4.53
CA ILE A 569 19.05 -4.09 -5.03
C ILE A 569 20.03 -4.05 -3.86
N ASP A 570 19.79 -3.17 -2.90
CA ASP A 570 20.66 -3.03 -1.73
C ASP A 570 20.57 -4.23 -0.80
N ALA A 571 19.40 -4.83 -0.63
CA ALA A 571 19.22 -6.01 0.20
C ALA A 571 20.11 -7.17 -0.27
N TYR A 572 20.15 -7.43 -1.58
CA TYR A 572 21.03 -8.45 -2.15
C TYR A 572 22.51 -8.11 -1.93
N ARG A 573 22.91 -6.87 -2.22
CA ARG A 573 24.31 -6.43 -2.12
C ARG A 573 24.81 -6.35 -0.67
N LEU A 574 23.91 -6.13 0.29
CA LEU A 574 24.21 -6.05 1.71
C LEU A 574 24.23 -7.40 2.43
N ALA A 575 23.45 -8.39 1.98
CA ALA A 575 23.25 -9.64 2.73
C ALA A 575 24.56 -10.35 3.12
N GLY A 576 25.59 -10.28 2.26
CA GLY A 576 26.91 -10.85 2.52
C GLY A 576 27.90 -9.95 3.25
N ARG A 577 27.49 -8.73 3.63
CA ARG A 577 28.34 -7.67 4.20
C ARG A 577 27.85 -7.14 5.54
N LEU A 578 26.84 -7.77 6.15
CA LEU A 578 26.24 -7.27 7.39
C LEU A 578 27.23 -7.19 8.55
N ASP A 579 28.13 -8.17 8.69
CA ASP A 579 29.15 -8.16 9.75
C ASP A 579 30.20 -7.03 9.51
N GLU A 580 30.57 -6.76 8.25
CA GLU A 580 31.42 -5.63 7.87
C GLU A 580 30.74 -4.29 8.20
N LEU A 581 29.46 -4.16 7.85
CA LEU A 581 28.67 -2.97 8.09
C LEU A 581 28.45 -2.73 9.59
N HIS A 582 28.22 -3.79 10.36
CA HIS A 582 28.08 -3.72 11.82
C HIS A 582 29.35 -3.26 12.53
N SER A 583 30.52 -3.57 11.95
CA SER A 583 31.83 -3.19 12.49
C SER A 583 32.21 -1.72 12.23
N GLY A 584 31.23 -0.86 11.89
CA GLY A 584 31.43 0.54 11.55
C GLY A 584 31.64 0.79 10.05
N GLY A 585 31.40 -0.22 9.21
CA GLY A 585 31.44 -0.08 7.76
C GLY A 585 30.36 0.87 7.24
N ARG A 586 30.59 1.40 6.04
CA ARG A 586 29.66 2.21 5.29
C ARG A 586 29.45 1.60 3.91
N PHE A 587 28.22 1.54 3.45
CA PHE A 587 27.88 1.00 2.13
C PHE A 587 27.18 2.05 1.27
N GLU A 588 27.67 2.27 0.05
CA GLU A 588 26.98 3.15 -0.91
C GLU A 588 26.00 2.33 -1.75
N GLY A 589 24.71 2.52 -1.46
CA GLY A 589 23.60 1.79 -2.05
C GLY A 589 22.67 2.66 -2.89
N ALA A 590 21.76 1.99 -3.60
CA ALA A 590 20.69 2.60 -4.37
C ALA A 590 19.71 3.39 -3.48
N THR A 591 19.55 3.00 -2.22
CA THR A 591 18.67 3.63 -1.23
C THR A 591 19.36 4.70 -0.38
N GLY A 592 20.63 5.00 -0.66
CA GLY A 592 21.44 5.97 0.06
C GLY A 592 22.73 5.35 0.56
N ILE A 593 23.43 6.11 1.41
CA ILE A 593 24.51 5.53 2.19
C ILE A 593 23.91 4.78 3.38
N LEU A 594 24.33 3.54 3.55
CA LEU A 594 23.83 2.63 4.57
C LEU A 594 24.89 2.44 5.66
N THR A 595 24.47 2.54 6.91
CA THR A 595 25.28 2.28 8.11
C THR A 595 24.44 1.56 9.16
N VAL A 596 25.05 0.79 10.05
CA VAL A 596 24.33 0.17 11.17
C VAL A 596 24.32 1.11 12.37
N GLY A 597 23.14 1.35 12.95
CA GLY A 597 22.97 2.05 14.21
C GLY A 597 22.42 1.15 15.30
N GLU A 598 21.80 1.77 16.32
CA GLU A 598 21.34 1.06 17.51
C GLU A 598 20.30 -0.02 17.18
N GLY A 599 20.41 -1.16 17.87
CA GLY A 599 19.50 -2.29 17.69
C GLY A 599 19.62 -2.98 16.32
N ASN A 600 20.79 -2.87 15.67
CA ASN A 600 21.08 -3.39 14.33
C ASN A 600 20.17 -2.81 13.23
N ARG A 601 19.71 -1.58 13.41
CA ARG A 601 18.91 -0.86 12.40
C ARG A 601 19.81 -0.23 11.35
N ILE A 602 19.45 -0.39 10.09
CA ILE A 602 20.15 0.24 8.98
C ILE A 602 19.65 1.68 8.85
N HIS A 603 20.53 2.64 9.13
CA HIS A 603 20.28 4.06 8.83
C HIS A 603 20.65 4.36 7.39
N ARG A 604 19.86 5.24 6.77
CA ARG A 604 20.06 5.70 5.40
C ARG A 604 20.36 7.19 5.38
N GLN A 605 21.46 7.58 4.76
CA GLN A 605 21.70 8.96 4.37
C GLN A 605 21.28 9.16 2.91
N LEU A 606 20.24 9.99 2.73
CA LEU A 606 19.57 10.23 1.45
C LEU A 606 20.29 11.30 0.61
N SER A 607 19.86 11.45 -0.64
CA SER A 607 20.24 12.61 -1.47
C SER A 607 19.08 13.61 -1.47
N CYS A 608 19.40 14.88 -1.30
CA CYS A 608 18.42 15.95 -1.36
C CYS A 608 18.42 16.60 -2.75
N ALA A 609 17.23 16.97 -3.20
CA ALA A 609 16.99 17.64 -4.45
C ALA A 609 16.07 18.83 -4.25
N ARG A 610 16.13 19.77 -5.21
CA ARG A 610 15.21 20.90 -5.30
C ARG A 610 14.49 20.81 -6.64
N PHE A 611 13.18 20.98 -6.65
CA PHE A 611 12.43 21.11 -7.89
C PHE A 611 12.86 22.39 -8.63
N GLU A 612 13.40 22.23 -9.84
CA GLU A 612 13.83 23.32 -10.72
C GLU A 612 13.27 23.09 -12.13
N GLY A 613 12.28 23.89 -12.51
CA GLY A 613 11.62 23.77 -13.81
C GLY A 613 10.63 22.59 -13.82
N ASN A 614 11.01 21.49 -14.48
CA ASN A 614 10.15 20.32 -14.66
C ASN A 614 10.66 19.06 -13.95
N SER A 615 11.84 19.13 -13.31
CA SER A 615 12.47 17.98 -12.65
C SER A 615 13.14 18.37 -11.33
N PRO A 616 13.32 17.42 -10.41
CA PRO A 616 14.22 17.59 -9.28
C PRO A 616 15.67 17.71 -9.74
N ARG A 617 16.39 18.68 -9.19
CA ARG A 617 17.84 18.82 -9.34
C ARG A 617 18.53 18.47 -8.03
N LEU A 618 19.49 17.56 -8.08
CA LEU A 618 20.33 17.21 -6.93
C LEU A 618 21.04 18.44 -6.37
N ILE A 619 20.93 18.63 -5.05
CA ILE A 619 21.62 19.70 -4.30
C ILE A 619 22.69 19.16 -3.34
N GLY A 620 22.73 17.85 -3.11
CA GLY A 620 23.75 17.18 -2.31
C GLY A 620 23.20 16.02 -1.49
N ARG A 621 24.02 15.44 -0.63
CA ARG A 621 23.58 14.44 0.35
C ARG A 621 22.96 15.14 1.55
N ALA A 622 21.95 14.51 2.14
CA ALA A 622 21.36 14.97 3.39
C ALA A 622 22.44 15.06 4.48
N PRO A 623 22.46 16.13 5.31
CA PRO A 623 23.48 16.27 6.34
C PRO A 623 23.32 15.24 7.45
N SER A 624 24.44 14.80 8.03
CA SER A 624 24.42 14.11 9.33
C SER A 624 24.46 15.19 10.41
N LEU A 625 23.38 15.33 11.19
CA LEU A 625 23.31 16.25 12.33
C LEU A 625 23.79 15.61 13.64
#